data_AF-A0A7C9KFT7-F1
#
_entry.id   AF-A0A7C9KFT7-F1
#
_cell.length_a   1.000
_cell.length_b   1.000
_cell.length_c   1.000
_cell.angle_alpha   90.00
_cell.angle_beta   90.00
_cell.angle_gamma   90.00
#
_symmetry.space_group_name_H-M   'P 1'
#
loop_
_entity.id
_entity.type
_entity.pdbx_description
1 polymer ?
#
loop_
_entity_poly.entity_id
_entity_poly.type
_entity_poly.pdbx_seq_one_letter_code
_entity_poly.pdbx_strand_id
1 'polypeptide(L)'
;MGMSATDYRQMAQKLLPPGFAWSRNEADNITYFLQGLAESLARADSDISDIEKEIYPESALILIDEWEDALGLPECGLGGDDLAKRRLDAYAKDTAYGGLS
;
A
#
# COMPACT_ATOMS: atom_id res chain seq x y z
N MET A 1 -4.47 -9.96 1.22
CA MET A 1 -5.38 -9.50 0.14
C MET A 1 -6.38 -8.58 0.82
N GLY A 2 -6.40 -7.31 0.41
CA GLY A 2 -7.27 -6.31 1.02
C GLY A 2 -8.76 -6.58 0.80
N MET A 3 -9.61 -5.94 1.59
CA MET A 3 -11.06 -6.00 1.46
C MET A 3 -11.52 -5.33 0.15
N SER A 4 -12.57 -5.88 -0.47
CA SER A 4 -13.13 -5.31 -1.69
C SER A 4 -13.96 -4.06 -1.40
N ALA A 5 -14.19 -3.23 -2.42
CA ALA A 5 -15.11 -2.09 -2.30
C ALA A 5 -16.52 -2.53 -1.87
N THR A 6 -16.96 -3.72 -2.29
CA THR A 6 -18.26 -4.27 -1.85
C THR A 6 -18.27 -4.56 -0.35
N ASP A 7 -17.17 -5.11 0.18
CA ASP A 7 -17.04 -5.40 1.62
C ASP A 7 -17.10 -4.10 2.43
N TYR A 8 -16.33 -3.08 2.01
CA TYR A 8 -16.36 -1.76 2.64
C TYR A 8 -17.72 -1.08 2.56
N ARG A 9 -18.42 -1.17 1.40
CA ARG A 9 -19.79 -0.64 1.24
C ARG A 9 -20.74 -1.31 2.23
N GLN A 10 -20.69 -2.64 2.36
CA GLN A 10 -21.53 -3.38 3.29
C GLN A 10 -21.24 -3.02 4.74
N MET A 11 -19.96 -2.82 5.09
CA MET A 11 -19.58 -2.34 6.43
C MET A 11 -20.13 -0.94 6.69
N ALA A 12 -19.95 0.00 5.75
CA ALA A 12 -20.46 1.36 5.88
C ALA A 12 -21.99 1.39 6.02
N GLN A 13 -22.71 0.55 5.27
CA GLN A 13 -24.16 0.39 5.40
C GLN A 13 -24.59 -0.12 6.79
N LYS A 14 -23.80 -0.99 7.44
CA LYS A 14 -24.08 -1.46 8.81
C LYS A 14 -23.87 -0.38 9.87
N LEU A 15 -23.02 0.61 9.58
CA LEU A 15 -22.71 1.72 10.50
C LEU A 15 -23.70 2.89 10.39
N LEU A 16 -24.52 2.93 9.33
CA LEU A 16 -25.57 3.93 9.20
C LEU A 16 -26.63 3.76 10.30
N PRO A 17 -27.19 4.86 10.83
CA PRO A 17 -28.27 4.78 11.80
C PRO A 17 -29.49 4.01 11.26
N PRO A 18 -30.33 3.44 12.15
CA PRO A 18 -31.60 2.86 11.73
C PRO A 18 -32.59 3.94 11.25
N GLY A 19 -33.56 3.56 10.42
CA GLY A 19 -34.68 4.41 10.00
C GLY A 19 -34.73 4.71 8.50
N PHE A 20 -35.87 5.22 8.04
CA PHE A 20 -36.19 5.40 6.61
C PHE A 20 -35.26 6.34 5.85
N ALA A 21 -34.65 7.31 6.54
CA ALA A 21 -33.68 8.22 5.92
C ALA A 21 -32.42 7.49 5.43
N TRP A 22 -32.11 6.35 6.02
CA TRP A 22 -30.96 5.54 5.70
C TRP A 22 -31.47 4.25 5.06
N SER A 23 -31.69 4.27 3.75
CA SER A 23 -32.02 3.05 3.02
C SER A 23 -30.81 2.12 2.91
N ARG A 24 -31.07 0.83 2.71
CA ARG A 24 -30.07 -0.21 2.38
C ARG A 24 -30.29 -0.81 0.99
N ASN A 25 -31.22 -0.25 0.23
CA ASN A 25 -31.42 -0.61 -1.16
C ASN A 25 -30.18 -0.26 -1.98
N GLU A 26 -29.78 -1.17 -2.86
CA GLU A 26 -28.60 -0.99 -3.71
C GLU A 26 -28.75 0.13 -4.73
N ALA A 27 -29.99 0.43 -5.13
CA ALA A 27 -30.30 1.45 -6.15
C ALA A 27 -30.55 2.86 -5.58
N ASP A 28 -30.30 3.10 -4.29
CA ASP A 28 -30.51 4.41 -3.67
C ASP A 28 -29.23 5.25 -3.65
N ASN A 29 -29.40 6.57 -3.74
CA ASN A 29 -28.30 7.55 -3.77
C ASN A 29 -27.32 7.39 -2.59
N ILE A 30 -27.82 7.05 -1.40
CA ILE A 30 -26.96 6.82 -0.23
C ILE A 30 -26.01 5.62 -0.46
N THR A 31 -26.48 4.57 -1.12
CA THR A 31 -25.65 3.40 -1.42
C THR A 31 -24.62 3.72 -2.50
N TYR A 32 -24.97 4.52 -3.52
CA TYR A 32 -23.99 5.01 -4.50
C TYR A 32 -22.93 5.91 -3.87
N PHE A 33 -23.33 6.78 -2.94
CA PHE A 33 -22.38 7.60 -2.18
C PHE A 33 -21.43 6.73 -1.35
N LEU A 34 -21.97 5.74 -0.62
CA LEU A 34 -21.15 4.80 0.15
C LEU A 34 -20.24 3.95 -0.75
N GLN A 35 -20.67 3.59 -1.95
CA GLN A 35 -19.85 2.88 -2.92
C GLN A 35 -18.62 3.71 -3.33
N GLY A 36 -18.79 5.01 -3.61
CA GLY A 36 -17.68 5.89 -3.94
C GLY A 36 -16.66 6.01 -2.81
N LEU A 37 -17.12 6.09 -1.55
CA LEU A 37 -16.24 6.05 -0.38
C LEU A 37 -15.53 4.69 -0.26
N ALA A 38 -16.27 3.60 -0.45
CA ALA A 38 -15.73 2.24 -0.34
C ALA A 38 -14.64 1.93 -1.37
N GLU A 39 -14.73 2.50 -2.58
CA GLU A 39 -13.66 2.40 -3.58
C GLU A 39 -12.36 3.07 -3.14
N SER A 40 -12.44 4.22 -2.46
CA SER A 40 -11.24 4.86 -1.92
C SER A 40 -10.57 4.03 -0.83
N LEU A 41 -11.36 3.38 0.03
CA LEU A 41 -10.87 2.50 1.08
C LEU A 41 -10.25 1.23 0.51
N ALA A 42 -10.90 0.59 -0.46
CA ALA A 42 -10.36 -0.59 -1.13
C ALA A 42 -9.03 -0.33 -1.83
N ARG A 43 -8.88 0.85 -2.46
CA ARG A 43 -7.61 1.30 -3.03
C ARG A 43 -6.53 1.43 -1.94
N ALA A 44 -6.81 2.18 -0.87
CA ALA A 44 -5.85 2.36 0.22
C ALA A 44 -5.44 1.03 0.89
N ASP A 45 -6.38 0.10 1.09
CA ASP A 45 -6.09 -1.22 1.68
C ASP A 45 -5.23 -2.09 0.74
N SER A 46 -5.47 -1.99 -0.57
CA SER A 46 -4.59 -2.62 -1.57
C SER A 46 -3.18 -2.02 -1.52
N ASP A 47 -3.07 -0.70 -1.47
CA ASP A 47 -1.80 0.01 -1.44
C ASP A 47 -0.98 -0.37 -0.19
N ILE A 48 -1.62 -0.52 0.98
CA ILE A 48 -0.97 -0.98 2.21
C ILE A 48 -0.33 -2.35 2.03
N SER A 49 -1.01 -3.27 1.34
CA SER A 49 -0.46 -4.61 1.09
C SER A 49 0.77 -4.61 0.18
N ASP A 50 0.94 -3.57 -0.64
CA ASP A 50 2.15 -3.38 -1.41
C ASP A 50 3.26 -2.72 -0.59
N ILE A 51 2.93 -1.79 0.32
CA ILE A 51 3.88 -1.18 1.27
C ILE A 51 4.57 -2.22 2.15
N GLU A 52 3.91 -3.34 2.50
CA GLU A 52 4.56 -4.42 3.26
C GLU A 52 5.81 -4.96 2.56
N LYS A 53 5.83 -4.97 1.21
CA LYS A 53 7.00 -5.39 0.42
C LYS A 53 8.06 -4.29 0.35
N GLU A 54 7.71 -3.05 0.67
CA GLU A 54 8.63 -1.92 0.69
C GLU A 54 9.43 -1.83 2.00
N ILE A 55 9.04 -2.60 3.03
CA ILE A 55 9.72 -2.66 4.34
C ILE A 55 11.16 -3.15 4.21
N TYR A 56 11.45 -3.99 3.23
CA TYR A 56 12.78 -4.57 3.05
C TYR A 56 13.38 -4.16 1.70
N PRO A 57 14.67 -3.77 1.66
CA PRO A 57 15.30 -3.28 0.44
C PRO A 57 15.33 -4.31 -0.70
N GLU A 58 15.34 -5.61 -0.40
CA GLU A 58 15.34 -6.67 -1.41
C GLU A 58 14.01 -6.81 -2.16
N SER A 59 12.91 -6.31 -1.59
CA SER A 59 11.57 -6.35 -2.18
C SER A 59 11.02 -4.97 -2.56
N ALA A 60 11.66 -3.88 -2.12
CA ALA A 60 11.23 -2.51 -2.34
C ALA A 60 11.21 -2.11 -3.83
N LEU A 61 10.07 -1.63 -4.32
CA LEU A 61 9.89 -1.09 -5.67
C LEU A 61 9.74 0.43 -5.62
N ILE A 62 8.85 0.91 -4.76
CA ILE A 62 8.52 2.32 -4.60
C ILE A 62 9.58 3.02 -3.75
N LEU A 63 9.98 2.40 -2.64
CA LEU A 63 10.90 3.00 -1.66
C LEU A 63 12.38 2.73 -1.97
N ILE A 64 12.70 2.24 -3.17
CA ILE A 64 14.08 1.86 -3.51
C ILE A 64 15.01 3.08 -3.52
N ASP A 65 14.53 4.24 -3.96
CA ASP A 65 15.29 5.48 -3.98
C ASP A 65 15.59 5.93 -2.53
N GLU A 66 14.61 5.85 -1.64
CA GLU A 66 14.77 6.19 -0.22
C GLU A 66 15.72 5.23 0.51
N TRP A 67 15.69 3.93 0.20
CA TRP A 67 16.64 2.96 0.71
C TRP A 67 18.06 3.28 0.27
N GLU A 68 18.25 3.61 -1.00
CA GLU A 68 19.56 4.00 -1.53
C GLU A 68 20.08 5.27 -0.86
N ASP A 69 19.25 6.30 -0.71
CA ASP A 69 19.60 7.53 -0.02
C ASP A 69 20.01 7.25 1.44
N ALA A 70 19.22 6.46 2.17
CA ALA A 70 19.49 6.10 3.56
C ALA A 70 20.79 5.30 3.73
N LEU A 71 21.11 4.44 2.75
CA LEU A 71 22.32 3.62 2.74
C LEU A 71 23.50 4.31 2.05
N GLY A 72 23.33 5.51 1.51
CA GLY A 72 24.39 6.23 0.78
C GLY A 72 24.82 5.50 -0.49
N LEU A 73 23.85 5.08 -1.30
CA LEU A 73 23.98 4.51 -2.63
C LEU A 73 23.45 5.51 -3.68
N PRO A 74 23.85 5.39 -4.96
CA PRO A 74 24.94 4.56 -5.45
C PRO A 74 26.31 5.14 -5.04
N GLU A 75 27.26 4.25 -4.72
CA GLU A 75 28.65 4.68 -4.51
C GLU A 75 29.27 5.14 -5.84
N CYS A 76 30.19 6.11 -5.81
CA CYS A 76 30.79 6.67 -7.03
C CYS A 76 31.28 5.57 -7.99
N GLY A 77 30.64 5.46 -9.16
CA GLY A 77 30.98 4.49 -10.20
C GLY A 77 30.11 3.22 -10.25
N LEU A 78 29.15 3.07 -9.34
CA LEU A 78 28.23 1.92 -9.25
C LEU A 78 26.77 2.38 -9.37
N GLY A 79 26.40 3.07 -10.45
CA GLY A 79 24.99 3.26 -10.80
C GLY A 79 24.43 2.01 -11.46
N GLY A 80 23.41 1.39 -10.87
CA GLY A 80 22.69 0.27 -11.49
C GLY A 80 21.47 0.78 -12.26
N ASP A 81 21.44 0.62 -13.58
CA ASP A 81 20.22 0.86 -14.39
C ASP A 81 19.14 -0.22 -14.19
N ASP A 82 19.44 -1.26 -13.39
CA ASP A 82 18.59 -2.41 -13.13
C ASP A 82 18.12 -2.47 -11.67
N LEU A 83 16.80 -2.52 -11.48
CA LEU A 83 16.16 -2.59 -10.17
C LEU A 83 16.63 -3.79 -9.34
N ALA A 84 16.84 -4.96 -9.97
CA ALA A 84 17.26 -6.15 -9.23
C ALA A 84 18.65 -5.96 -8.62
N LYS A 85 19.56 -5.33 -9.36
CA LYS A 85 20.89 -4.98 -8.84
C LYS A 85 20.81 -3.94 -7.72
N ARG A 86 20.01 -2.89 -7.89
CA ARG A 86 19.80 -1.84 -6.88
C ARG A 86 19.34 -2.41 -5.54
N ARG A 87 18.35 -3.31 -5.59
CA ARG A 87 17.85 -4.07 -4.42
C ARG A 87 18.93 -4.93 -3.76
N LEU A 88 19.76 -5.61 -4.56
CA LEU A 88 20.85 -6.43 -4.06
C LEU A 88 21.92 -5.59 -3.34
N ASP A 89 22.30 -4.46 -3.92
CA ASP A 89 23.28 -3.55 -3.34
C ASP A 89 22.76 -2.93 -2.03
N ALA A 90 21.48 -2.52 -2.01
CA ALA A 90 20.81 -2.04 -0.81
C ALA A 90 20.73 -3.11 0.29
N TYR A 91 20.30 -4.34 -0.05
CA TYR A 91 20.28 -5.46 0.89
C TYR A 91 21.66 -5.81 1.46
N ALA A 92 22.69 -5.84 0.61
CA ALA A 92 24.07 -6.10 1.05
C ALA A 92 24.57 -5.04 2.03
N LYS A 93 24.19 -3.78 1.84
CA LYS A 93 24.60 -2.67 2.70
C LYS A 93 23.81 -2.65 4.01
N ASP A 94 22.49 -2.85 3.96
CA ASP A 94 21.63 -2.96 5.15
C ASP A 94 22.09 -4.09 6.09
N THR A 95 22.37 -5.28 5.54
CA THR A 95 22.89 -6.40 6.33
C THR A 95 24.28 -6.14 6.93
N ALA A 96 25.15 -5.40 6.23
CA ALA A 96 26.47 -5.03 6.73
C ALA A 96 26.44 -4.05 7.92
N TYR A 97 25.42 -3.18 8.01
CA TYR A 97 25.24 -2.24 9.13
C TYR A 97 24.58 -2.87 10.38
N GLY A 98 24.34 -4.20 10.36
CA GLY A 98 23.79 -4.94 11.49
C GLY A 98 22.27 -5.14 11.39
N GLY A 99 21.79 -5.44 10.18
CA GLY A 99 20.40 -5.57 9.77
C GLY A 99 19.40 -5.93 10.87
N LEU A 100 18.30 -5.19 10.92
CA LEU A 100 17.12 -5.49 11.73
C LEU A 100 16.32 -6.63 11.04
N SER A 101 16.89 -7.83 11.01
CA SER A 101 16.19 -9.06 10.58
C SER A 101 15.91 -9.97 11.76
#